data_AF-A0AAD5L7I1-F1
#
_entry.id   AF-A0AAD5L7I1-F1
#
_cell.length_a   1.000
_cell.length_b   1.000
_cell.length_c   1.000
_cell.angle_alpha   90.00
_cell.angle_beta   90.00
_cell.angle_gamma   90.00
#
_symmetry.space_group_name_H-M   'P 1'
#
loop_
_entity.id
_entity.type
_entity.pdbx_description
1 polymer ?
#
loop_
_entity_poly.entity_id
_entity_poly.type
_entity_poly.pdbx_seq_one_letter_code
_entity_poly.pdbx_strand_id
1 'polypeptide(L)'
;MPPAVTTLHDVIGIKLFNTTITQWDGSVALTAARHPAIRFLFIVSTQLPNGTLPAGLLADDFPPMLLDIEFVDTNLYDLPHRVAELWPMGLILHVEHSRLTAVPDVLSQLHVMACSLAGNAISIR
;
A
#
# COMPACT_ATOMS: atom_id res chain seq x y z
N MET A 1 2.22 13.36 -1.95
CA MET A 1 3.37 12.91 -1.15
C MET A 1 4.50 13.91 -1.31
N PRO A 2 5.07 14.42 -0.22
CA PRO A 2 6.12 15.42 -0.28
C PRO A 2 7.46 14.80 -0.70
N PRO A 3 8.27 15.49 -1.53
CA PRO A 3 9.59 15.01 -1.95
C PRO A 3 10.54 14.70 -0.78
N ALA A 4 10.38 15.37 0.36
CA ALA A 4 11.19 15.12 1.55
C ALA A 4 11.13 13.67 2.05
N VAL A 5 10.10 12.88 1.71
CA VAL A 5 10.05 11.46 2.05
C VAL A 5 11.23 10.70 1.45
N THR A 6 11.68 11.05 0.24
CA THR A 6 12.76 10.34 -0.46
C THR A 6 14.13 10.50 0.19
N THR A 7 14.27 11.42 1.15
CA THR A 7 15.52 11.65 1.88
C THR A 7 15.56 10.92 3.23
N LEU A 8 14.47 10.26 3.64
CA LEU A 8 14.35 9.61 4.93
C LEU A 8 14.87 8.17 4.88
N HIS A 9 16.19 8.02 4.81
CA HIS A 9 16.85 6.71 4.64
C HIS A 9 16.55 5.70 5.77
N ASP A 10 16.55 6.17 7.01
CA ASP A 10 16.39 5.31 8.19
C ASP A 10 14.94 5.29 8.71
N VAL A 11 13.97 5.69 7.86
CA VAL A 11 12.56 5.67 8.25
C VAL A 11 12.10 4.24 8.52
N ILE A 12 11.52 4.01 9.70
CA ILE A 12 10.99 2.70 10.08
C ILE A 12 9.54 2.52 9.63
N GLY A 13 8.78 3.61 9.55
CA GLY A 13 7.43 3.54 9.01
C GLY A 13 6.83 4.88 8.69
N ILE A 14 5.81 4.84 7.83
CA ILE A 14 5.07 6.01 7.37
C ILE A 14 3.63 5.80 7.77
N LYS A 15 3.04 6.80 8.44
CA LYS A 15 1.61 6.85 8.73
C LYS A 15 1.01 8.10 8.12
N LEU A 16 0.05 7.90 7.22
CA LEU A 16 -0.82 8.94 6.68
C LEU A 16 -2.17 8.80 7.39
N PHE A 17 -2.66 9.89 7.96
CA PHE A 17 -3.92 9.90 8.70
C PHE A 17 -4.72 11.14 8.34
N ASN A 18 -6.02 10.95 8.06
CA ASN A 18 -6.96 12.06 7.80
C ASN A 18 -6.41 13.06 6.76
N THR A 19 -5.98 12.53 5.62
CA THR A 19 -5.26 13.29 4.60
C THR A 19 -5.87 13.04 3.23
N THR A 20 -5.74 14.00 2.32
CA THR A 20 -6.00 13.79 0.89
C THR A 20 -4.67 13.79 0.15
N ILE A 21 -4.32 12.66 -0.47
CA ILE A 21 -3.15 12.56 -1.33
C ILE A 21 -3.56 13.05 -2.72
N THR A 22 -2.99 14.15 -3.16
CA THR A 22 -3.22 14.70 -4.51
C THR A 22 -2.35 14.03 -5.57
N GLN A 23 -1.13 13.61 -5.19
CA GLN A 23 -0.15 13.00 -6.09
C GLN A 23 0.80 12.10 -5.30
N TRP A 24 1.08 10.90 -5.81
CA TRP A 24 2.14 10.02 -5.32
C TRP A 24 2.60 9.14 -6.48
N ASP A 25 3.41 9.73 -7.34
CA ASP A 25 3.98 9.08 -8.52
C ASP A 25 5.34 8.41 -8.21
N GLY A 26 5.97 7.87 -9.25
CA GLY A 26 7.26 7.19 -9.14
C GLY A 26 8.45 8.07 -8.72
N SER A 27 8.37 9.40 -8.85
CA SER A 27 9.46 10.29 -8.43
C SER A 27 9.67 10.25 -6.90
N VAL A 28 8.58 10.03 -6.17
CA VAL A 28 8.51 9.90 -4.71
C VAL A 28 8.17 8.47 -4.28
N ALA A 29 8.68 7.48 -5.03
CA ALA A 29 8.45 6.08 -4.73
C ALA A 29 9.18 5.62 -3.46
N LEU A 30 8.57 4.65 -2.78
CA LEU A 30 9.26 3.85 -1.79
C LEU A 30 10.13 2.84 -2.52
N THR A 31 11.44 2.94 -2.30
CA THR A 31 12.42 2.03 -2.88
C THR A 31 13.41 1.55 -1.83
N ALA A 32 14.04 0.40 -2.07
CA ALA A 32 15.07 -0.19 -1.24
C ALA A 32 16.29 0.73 -1.10
N ALA A 33 16.66 1.43 -2.18
CA ALA A 33 17.78 2.37 -2.16
C ALA A 33 17.54 3.59 -1.26
N ARG A 34 16.27 4.02 -1.13
CA ARG A 34 15.92 5.24 -0.38
C ARG A 34 15.34 4.97 1.01
N HIS A 35 14.77 3.79 1.24
CA HIS A 35 14.11 3.43 2.50
C HIS A 35 14.41 1.97 2.87
N PRO A 36 15.69 1.56 3.01
CA PRO A 36 16.04 0.17 3.32
C PRO A 36 15.51 -0.28 4.69
N ALA A 37 15.29 0.66 5.61
CA ALA A 37 14.88 0.39 6.99
C ALA A 37 13.35 0.43 7.22
N ILE A 38 12.54 0.69 6.19
CA ILE A 38 11.08 0.76 6.38
C ILE A 38 10.50 -0.63 6.70
N ARG A 39 9.50 -0.66 7.58
CA ARG A 39 8.83 -1.86 8.08
C ARG A 39 7.32 -1.79 7.94
N PHE A 40 6.72 -0.62 8.11
CA PHE A 40 5.27 -0.47 8.04
C PHE A 40 4.84 0.78 7.26
N LEU A 41 3.71 0.66 6.57
CA LEU A 41 3.04 1.74 5.86
C LEU A 41 1.55 1.72 6.21
N PHE A 42 1.09 2.73 6.93
CA PHE A 42 -0.31 2.87 7.33
C PHE A 42 -0.95 4.06 6.62
N ILE A 43 -2.00 3.80 5.87
CA ILE A 43 -2.78 4.78 5.11
C ILE A 43 -4.20 4.71 5.65
N VAL A 44 -4.51 5.60 6.58
CA VAL A 44 -5.74 5.55 7.39
C VAL A 44 -6.58 6.80 7.17
N SER A 45 -7.90 6.66 6.98
CA SER A 45 -8.82 7.78 6.72
C SER A 45 -8.28 8.72 5.63
N THR A 46 -7.79 8.14 4.54
CA THR A 46 -7.01 8.86 3.52
C THR A 46 -7.62 8.70 2.14
N GLN A 47 -7.79 9.83 1.43
CA GLN A 47 -8.24 9.84 0.04
C GLN A 47 -7.03 9.68 -0.89
N LEU A 48 -7.00 8.58 -1.64
CA LEU A 48 -6.00 8.28 -2.68
C LEU A 48 -6.35 8.97 -4.00
N PRO A 49 -5.35 9.35 -4.82
CA PRO A 49 -5.59 9.84 -6.17
C PRO A 49 -6.37 8.80 -6.97
N ASN A 50 -7.51 9.20 -7.51
CA ASN A 50 -8.42 8.37 -8.32
C ASN A 50 -8.92 7.08 -7.63
N GLY A 51 -8.70 6.89 -6.33
CA GLY A 51 -9.05 5.64 -5.62
C GLY A 51 -8.19 4.44 -6.02
N THR A 52 -7.05 4.67 -6.65
CA THR A 52 -6.13 3.61 -7.10
C THR A 52 -4.87 3.54 -6.24
N LEU A 53 -4.22 2.38 -6.23
CA LEU A 53 -2.90 2.23 -5.61
C LEU A 53 -1.90 3.22 -6.25
N PRO A 54 -1.23 4.08 -5.47
CA PRO A 54 -0.28 5.04 -6.01
C PRO A 54 0.93 4.38 -6.71
N ALA A 55 1.40 5.00 -7.81
CA ALA A 55 2.58 4.51 -8.54
C ALA A 55 3.87 4.54 -7.71
N GLY A 56 3.94 5.40 -6.69
CA GLY A 56 5.05 5.39 -5.74
C GLY A 56 5.11 4.13 -4.85
N LEU A 57 4.10 3.25 -4.92
CA LEU A 57 4.10 1.93 -4.27
C LEU A 57 4.36 0.77 -5.25
N LEU A 58 4.80 1.08 -6.47
CA LEU A 58 5.02 0.13 -7.56
C LEU A 58 6.44 0.25 -8.16
N ALA A 59 7.43 0.62 -7.36
CA ALA A 59 8.83 0.64 -7.79
C ALA A 59 9.38 -0.78 -7.97
N ASP A 60 10.22 -0.98 -8.98
CA ASP A 60 10.83 -2.29 -9.27
C ASP A 60 11.78 -2.74 -8.15
N ASP A 61 12.42 -1.81 -7.46
CA ASP A 61 13.24 -2.04 -6.27
C ASP A 61 12.47 -1.74 -4.97
N PHE A 62 11.23 -2.22 -4.84
CA PHE A 62 10.39 -1.98 -3.67
C PHE A 62 11.08 -2.41 -2.36
N PRO A 63 10.86 -1.73 -1.20
CA PRO A 63 11.61 -2.01 0.02
C PRO A 63 11.41 -3.46 0.52
N PRO A 64 12.47 -4.28 0.59
CA PRO A 64 12.35 -5.72 0.89
C PRO A 64 12.00 -5.99 2.36
N MET A 65 12.16 -4.99 3.23
CA MET A 65 11.90 -5.11 4.67
C MET A 65 10.51 -4.63 5.07
N LEU A 66 9.66 -4.21 4.14
CA LEU A 66 8.30 -3.79 4.46
C LEU A 66 7.46 -5.03 4.84
N LEU A 67 6.99 -5.07 6.08
CA LEU A 67 6.30 -6.22 6.68
C LEU A 67 4.79 -5.98 6.82
N ASP A 68 4.35 -4.73 6.82
CA ASP A 68 2.97 -4.38 7.17
C ASP A 68 2.47 -3.21 6.32
N ILE A 69 1.40 -3.43 5.56
CA ILE A 69 0.75 -2.44 4.72
C ILE A 69 -0.73 -2.40 5.07
N GLU A 70 -1.20 -1.24 5.48
CA GLU A 70 -2.60 -1.03 5.84
C GLU A 70 -3.22 0.12 5.06
N PHE A 71 -4.34 -0.16 4.41
CA PHE A 71 -5.28 0.80 3.85
C PHE A 71 -6.58 0.67 4.65
N VAL A 72 -6.85 1.62 5.54
CA VAL A 72 -8.04 1.59 6.40
C VAL A 72 -8.86 2.85 6.17
N ASP A 73 -10.16 2.73 5.91
CA ASP A 73 -11.04 3.88 5.64
C ASP A 73 -10.50 4.73 4.47
N THR A 74 -10.27 4.08 3.32
CA THR A 74 -9.75 4.71 2.11
C THR A 74 -10.73 4.59 0.95
N ASN A 75 -10.46 5.30 -0.15
CA ASN A 75 -11.18 5.13 -1.41
C ASN A 75 -10.57 4.06 -2.33
N LEU A 76 -9.66 3.20 -1.85
CA LEU A 76 -9.04 2.15 -2.65
C LEU A 76 -10.08 1.13 -3.14
N TYR A 77 -10.21 0.95 -4.46
CA TYR A 77 -11.21 0.05 -5.03
C TYR A 77 -10.64 -1.22 -5.67
N ASP A 78 -9.31 -1.31 -5.85
CA ASP A 78 -8.66 -2.47 -6.45
C ASP A 78 -7.17 -2.56 -6.05
N LEU A 79 -6.57 -3.74 -6.18
CA LEU A 79 -5.12 -4.00 -6.05
C LEU A 79 -4.57 -4.53 -7.39
N PRO A 80 -3.62 -3.83 -8.04
CA PRO A 80 -3.12 -4.25 -9.35
C PRO A 80 -2.24 -5.49 -9.24
N HIS A 81 -2.34 -6.44 -10.19
CA HIS A 81 -1.54 -7.69 -10.21
C HIS A 81 -0.03 -7.50 -9.99
N ARG A 82 0.51 -6.36 -10.45
CA ARG A 82 1.92 -6.00 -10.29
C ARG A 82 2.41 -6.03 -8.84
N VAL A 83 1.55 -5.86 -7.84
CA VAL A 83 1.99 -5.94 -6.43
C VAL A 83 2.51 -7.32 -6.05
N ALA A 84 2.05 -8.41 -6.69
CA ALA A 84 2.55 -9.75 -6.42
C ALA A 84 3.99 -9.97 -6.90
N GLU A 85 4.45 -9.17 -7.86
CA GLU A 85 5.83 -9.23 -8.36
C GLU A 85 6.78 -8.35 -7.53
N LEU A 86 6.24 -7.31 -6.88
CA LEU A 86 7.04 -6.24 -6.26
C LEU A 86 7.07 -6.30 -4.73
N TRP A 87 5.93 -6.60 -4.09
CA TRP A 87 5.84 -6.53 -2.63
C TRP A 87 6.50 -7.73 -1.96
N PRO A 88 7.06 -7.56 -0.76
CA PRO A 88 7.74 -8.65 -0.06
C PRO A 88 6.79 -9.78 0.29
N MET A 89 7.25 -11.03 0.17
CA MET A 89 6.48 -12.19 0.64
C MET A 89 6.30 -12.14 2.16
N GLY A 90 5.17 -12.67 2.65
CA GLY A 90 4.92 -12.77 4.09
C GLY A 90 4.53 -11.46 4.77
N LEU A 91 4.16 -10.42 4.01
CA LEU A 91 3.63 -9.18 4.58
C LEU A 91 2.25 -9.40 5.23
N ILE A 92 1.90 -8.51 6.15
CA ILE A 92 0.54 -8.29 6.64
C ILE A 92 -0.12 -7.27 5.74
N LEU A 93 -1.31 -7.59 5.22
CA LEU A 93 -2.08 -6.69 4.37
C LEU A 93 -3.47 -6.46 4.94
N HIS A 94 -3.76 -5.22 5.33
CA HIS A 94 -5.11 -4.80 5.66
C HIS A 94 -5.62 -3.85 4.58
N VAL A 95 -6.75 -4.18 3.97
CA VAL A 95 -7.51 -3.25 3.13
C VAL A 95 -8.92 -3.22 3.69
N GLU A 96 -9.14 -2.40 4.71
CA GLU A 96 -10.38 -2.38 5.49
C GLU A 96 -11.18 -1.11 5.23
N HIS A 97 -12.51 -1.21 5.38
CA HIS A 97 -13.44 -0.08 5.23
C HIS A 97 -13.17 0.75 3.97
N SER A 98 -12.72 0.08 2.91
CA SER A 98 -12.34 0.70 1.64
C SER A 98 -13.44 0.47 0.60
N ARG A 99 -13.12 0.52 -0.70
CA ARG A 99 -14.10 0.41 -1.79
C ARG A 99 -13.99 -0.89 -2.58
N LEU A 100 -13.42 -1.93 -1.99
CA LEU A 100 -13.39 -3.24 -2.64
C LEU A 100 -14.83 -3.79 -2.75
N THR A 101 -15.20 -4.24 -3.93
CA THR A 101 -16.50 -4.92 -4.18
C THR A 101 -16.35 -6.43 -4.40
N ALA A 102 -15.12 -6.90 -4.52
CA ALA A 102 -14.73 -8.30 -4.66
C ALA A 102 -13.40 -8.53 -3.94
N VAL A 103 -13.05 -9.79 -3.69
CA VAL A 103 -11.71 -10.16 -3.23
C VAL A 103 -10.73 -9.96 -4.39
N PRO A 104 -9.67 -9.15 -4.26
CA PRO A 104 -8.71 -8.97 -5.36
C PRO A 104 -7.98 -10.28 -5.70
N ASP A 105 -8.00 -10.67 -6.97
CA ASP A 105 -7.41 -11.94 -7.44
C ASP A 105 -5.90 -12.06 -7.13
N VAL A 106 -5.20 -10.92 -7.11
CA VAL A 106 -3.77 -10.82 -6.79
C VAL A 106 -3.43 -11.34 -5.39
N LEU A 107 -4.39 -11.36 -4.46
CA LEU A 107 -4.16 -11.87 -3.10
C LEU A 107 -3.73 -13.35 -3.09
N SER A 108 -4.15 -14.12 -4.09
CA SER A 108 -3.73 -15.53 -4.25
C SER A 108 -2.23 -15.68 -4.59
N GLN A 109 -1.61 -14.63 -5.11
CA GLN A 109 -0.21 -14.59 -5.54
C GLN A 109 0.70 -13.85 -4.55
N LEU A 110 0.15 -12.93 -3.74
CA LEU A 110 0.90 -12.08 -2.80
C LEU A 110 1.53 -12.83 -1.61
N HIS A 111 1.20 -14.10 -1.38
CA HIS A 111 1.72 -14.94 -0.28
C HIS A 111 1.81 -14.19 1.07
N VAL A 112 0.73 -13.51 1.45
CA VAL A 112 0.65 -12.73 2.70
C VAL A 112 0.64 -13.64 3.93
N MET A 113 1.21 -13.14 5.03
CA MET A 113 1.17 -13.83 6.33
C MET A 113 -0.21 -13.68 6.99
N ALA A 114 -0.83 -12.51 6.85
CA ALA A 114 -2.17 -12.22 7.33
C ALA A 114 -2.87 -11.24 6.38
N CYS A 115 -4.19 -11.37 6.24
CA CYS A 115 -5.01 -10.51 5.41
C CYS A 115 -6.33 -10.16 6.11
N SER A 116 -6.72 -8.90 6.06
CA SER A 116 -8.05 -8.44 6.45
C SER A 116 -8.65 -7.57 5.37
N LEU A 117 -9.87 -7.91 4.97
CA LEU A 117 -10.69 -7.16 4.01
C LEU A 117 -11.97 -6.62 4.66
N ALA A 118 -12.01 -6.56 5.99
CA ALA A 118 -13.21 -6.22 6.77
C ALA A 118 -13.80 -4.86 6.38
N GLY A 119 -15.12 -4.72 6.44
CA GLY A 119 -15.80 -3.44 6.19
C GLY A 119 -15.85 -3.00 4.72
N ASN A 120 -15.35 -3.80 3.78
CA ASN A 120 -15.59 -3.58 2.35
C ASN A 120 -16.93 -4.19 1.91
N ALA A 121 -17.47 -3.70 0.79
CA ALA A 121 -18.72 -4.18 0.21
C ALA A 121 -18.50 -5.41 -0.70
N ILE A 122 -17.76 -6.41 -0.22
CA ILE A 122 -17.42 -7.61 -0.98
C ILE A 122 -18.65 -8.51 -1.12
N SER A 123 -19.02 -8.84 -2.36
CA SER A 123 -20.09 -9.77 -2.67
C SER A 123 -19.56 -10.98 -3.43
N ILE A 124 -20.07 -12.18 -3.11
CA ILE A 124 -19.85 -13.39 -3.89
C ILE A 124 -20.89 -13.35 -5.02
N ARG A 125 -20.44 -13.24 -6.27
CA ARG A 125 -21.32 -13.40 -7.44
C ARG A 125 -21.46 -14.87 -7.80
#